data_AF-A0A3M0S3Y5-F1
#
_entry.id   AF-A0A3M0S3Y5-F1
#
_cell.length_a   1.000
_cell.length_b   1.000
_cell.length_c   1.000
_cell.angle_alpha   90.00
_cell.angle_beta   90.00
_cell.angle_gamma   90.00
#
_symmetry.space_group_name_H-M   'P 1'
#
loop_
_entity.id
_entity.type
_entity.pdbx_description
1 polymer ?
#
loop_
_entity_poly.entity_id
_entity_poly.type
_entity_poly.pdbx_seq_one_letter_code
_entity_poly.pdbx_strand_id
1 'polypeptide(L)'
;MEARLAKVWIVGLQYNDCKIKTGEQKYDFTIPSEDGSNIPAHALFTLRNGGGKGVFLQSIFQPLDPLTSWKNDKNKVIHFFHNSLGKPVKYTLHIVEEWQVSDTKKMMIGISICPKANRHEYAIGKDLLIELEYILFSKIYSLSSDFDIFQLPLWDKHSQKSVPLTE
;
A
#
# COMPACT_ATOMS: atom_id res chain seq x y z
N MET A 1 10.52 -0.67 24.37
CA MET A 1 9.23 -0.87 23.67
C MET A 1 9.53 -1.37 22.27
N GLU A 2 8.85 -2.43 21.83
CA GLU A 2 8.90 -2.90 20.45
C GLU A 2 8.02 -2.02 19.55
N ALA A 3 8.42 -1.81 18.29
CA ALA A 3 7.62 -1.05 17.34
C ALA A 3 6.33 -1.80 17.01
N ARG A 4 5.19 -1.11 17.06
CA ARG A 4 3.86 -1.71 16.85
C ARG A 4 3.13 -1.01 15.71
N LEU A 5 2.65 -1.78 14.73
CA LEU A 5 1.87 -1.28 13.61
C LEU A 5 0.50 -0.79 14.13
N ALA A 6 0.20 0.49 13.92
CA ALA A 6 -1.00 1.16 14.40
C ALA A 6 -2.06 1.30 13.32
N LYS A 7 -1.68 1.74 12.11
CA LYS A 7 -2.61 1.95 11.00
C LYS A 7 -1.98 1.55 9.67
N VAL A 8 -2.81 1.12 8.73
CA VAL A 8 -2.43 0.86 7.34
C VAL A 8 -3.43 1.52 6.40
N TRP A 9 -2.93 2.22 5.39
CA TRP A 9 -3.72 2.76 4.30
C TRP A 9 -3.24 2.21 2.95
N ILE A 10 -4.12 1.47 2.28
CA ILE A 10 -3.89 0.95 0.92
C ILE A 10 -4.76 1.73 -0.05
N VAL A 11 -4.15 2.33 -1.07
CA VAL A 11 -4.85 3.19 -2.04
C VAL A 11 -4.56 2.74 -3.46
N GLY A 12 -5.64 2.54 -4.24
CA GLY A 12 -5.56 2.25 -5.66
C GLY A 12 -5.19 0.80 -5.99
N LEU A 13 -5.20 -0.11 -5.02
CA LEU A 13 -4.86 -1.52 -5.27
C LEU A 13 -5.85 -2.17 -6.24
N GLN A 14 -5.29 -2.76 -7.29
CA GLN A 14 -6.00 -3.54 -8.29
C GLN A 14 -5.34 -4.91 -8.41
N TYR A 15 -6.12 -5.98 -8.40
CA TYR A 15 -5.58 -7.33 -8.53
C TYR A 15 -6.59 -8.26 -9.22
N ASN A 16 -6.16 -9.49 -9.50
CA ASN A 16 -6.94 -10.45 -10.29
C ASN A 16 -7.32 -9.85 -11.65
N ASP A 17 -6.30 -9.48 -12.44
CA ASP A 17 -6.46 -8.88 -13.76
C ASP A 17 -7.24 -7.55 -13.79
N CYS A 18 -7.05 -6.72 -12.75
CA CYS A 18 -7.83 -5.50 -12.49
C CYS A 18 -9.35 -5.71 -12.33
N LYS A 19 -9.83 -6.95 -12.13
CA LYS A 19 -11.25 -7.23 -11.84
C LYS A 19 -11.63 -6.77 -10.44
N ILE A 20 -10.70 -6.85 -9.50
CA ILE A 20 -10.89 -6.36 -8.14
C ILE A 20 -10.16 -5.03 -8.02
N LYS A 21 -10.92 -3.98 -7.71
CA LYS A 21 -10.44 -2.62 -7.47
C LYS A 21 -10.90 -2.21 -6.08
N THR A 22 -9.97 -1.98 -5.16
CA THR A 22 -10.32 -1.76 -3.76
C THR A 22 -10.59 -0.30 -3.41
N GLY A 23 -10.22 0.64 -4.28
CA GLY A 23 -10.33 2.07 -4.00
C GLY A 23 -9.37 2.49 -2.89
N GLU A 24 -9.91 3.07 -1.81
CA GLU A 24 -9.18 3.31 -0.56
C GLU A 24 -9.58 2.29 0.51
N GLN A 25 -8.60 1.66 1.16
CA GLN A 25 -8.80 0.75 2.28
C GLN A 25 -8.01 1.23 3.50
N LYS A 26 -8.74 1.68 4.52
CA LYS A 26 -8.19 2.21 5.77
C LYS A 26 -8.36 1.17 6.87
N TYR A 27 -7.26 0.81 7.51
CA TYR A 27 -7.21 -0.14 8.61
C TYR A 27 -6.63 0.53 9.84
N ASP A 28 -7.42 0.62 10.89
CA ASP A 28 -6.99 1.11 12.20
C ASP A 28 -6.91 -0.08 13.15
N PHE A 29 -5.72 -0.33 13.71
CA PHE A 29 -5.44 -1.43 14.62
C PHE A 29 -5.29 -0.95 16.06
N THR A 30 -5.79 0.24 16.36
CA THR A 30 -5.73 0.82 17.70
C THR A 30 -7.03 0.60 18.48
N ILE A 31 -6.90 0.51 19.80
CA ILE A 31 -8.03 0.46 20.73
C ILE A 31 -7.89 1.58 21.78
N PRO A 32 -9.00 2.06 22.36
CA PRO A 32 -8.95 3.00 23.47
C PRO A 32 -8.22 2.41 24.69
N SER A 33 -7.37 3.22 25.31
CA SER A 33 -6.68 2.99 26.58
C SER A 33 -7.41 3.70 27.73
N GLU A 34 -7.08 3.36 28.97
CA GLU A 34 -7.68 3.93 30.19
C GLU A 34 -7.49 5.45 30.31
N ASP A 35 -6.39 5.96 29.77
CA ASP A 35 -6.06 7.39 29.71
C ASP A 35 -6.74 8.14 28.56
N GLY A 36 -7.60 7.46 27.80
CA GLY A 36 -8.30 8.02 26.63
C GLY A 36 -7.44 8.09 25.37
N SER A 37 -6.17 7.66 25.43
CA SER A 37 -5.32 7.53 24.24
C SER A 37 -5.66 6.27 23.44
N ASN A 38 -5.26 6.20 22.17
CA ASN A 38 -5.41 5.00 21.36
C ASN A 38 -4.07 4.26 21.27
N ILE A 39 -4.08 2.96 21.62
CA ILE A 39 -2.89 2.11 21.61
C ILE A 39 -3.01 1.00 20.55
N PRO A 40 -1.92 0.64 19.84
CA PRO A 40 -1.92 -0.51 18.93
C PRO A 40 -2.21 -1.82 19.67
N ALA A 41 -3.08 -2.65 19.09
CA ALA A 41 -3.50 -3.93 19.64
C ALA A 41 -3.44 -5.06 18.61
N HIS A 42 -3.83 -6.26 19.02
CA HIS A 42 -3.93 -7.40 18.13
C HIS A 42 -5.09 -7.22 17.14
N ALA A 43 -4.83 -7.47 15.86
CA ALA A 43 -5.81 -7.40 14.80
C ALA A 43 -5.94 -8.74 14.08
N LEU A 44 -7.17 -9.06 13.64
CA LEU A 44 -7.48 -10.24 12.84
C LEU A 44 -8.03 -9.80 11.48
N PHE A 45 -7.30 -10.13 10.41
CA PHE A 45 -7.76 -9.90 9.04
C PHE A 45 -8.27 -11.20 8.42
N THR A 46 -9.60 -11.36 8.36
CA THR A 46 -10.23 -12.55 7.76
C THR A 46 -10.81 -12.25 6.38
N LEU A 47 -10.52 -13.11 5.42
CA LEU A 47 -11.15 -13.11 4.10
C LEU A 47 -11.38 -14.55 3.67
N ARG A 48 -12.40 -14.77 2.82
CA ARG A 48 -12.60 -16.05 2.14
C ARG A 48 -11.36 -16.47 1.34
N ASN A 49 -11.24 -17.75 1.01
CA ASN A 49 -10.19 -18.22 0.12
C ASN A 49 -10.32 -17.55 -1.26
N GLY A 50 -9.18 -17.16 -1.84
CA GLY A 50 -9.16 -16.32 -3.05
C GLY A 50 -9.57 -14.85 -2.83
N GLY A 51 -9.95 -14.46 -1.60
CA GLY A 51 -10.40 -13.09 -1.30
C GLY A 51 -9.30 -12.03 -1.21
N GLY A 52 -8.03 -12.40 -1.38
CA GLY A 52 -6.91 -11.44 -1.39
C GLY A 52 -6.04 -11.39 -0.13
N LYS A 53 -6.11 -12.35 0.80
CA LYS A 53 -5.25 -12.35 2.02
C LYS A 53 -3.76 -12.22 1.70
N GLY A 54 -3.27 -13.02 0.75
CA GLY A 54 -1.86 -12.94 0.32
C GLY A 54 -1.53 -11.65 -0.43
N VAL A 55 -2.52 -11.04 -1.12
CA VAL A 55 -2.34 -9.74 -1.78
C VAL A 55 -2.21 -8.65 -0.73
N PHE A 56 -3.06 -8.67 0.31
CA PHE A 56 -2.97 -7.77 1.44
C PHE A 56 -1.60 -7.89 2.15
N LEU A 57 -1.19 -9.12 2.48
CA LEU A 57 0.13 -9.36 3.08
C LEU A 57 1.27 -8.87 2.18
N GLN A 58 1.25 -9.18 0.89
CA GLN A 58 2.24 -8.66 -0.05
C GLN A 58 2.26 -7.13 -0.09
N SER A 59 1.09 -6.49 0.02
CA SER A 59 0.93 -5.04 -0.04
C SER A 59 1.56 -4.36 1.17
N ILE A 60 1.34 -4.87 2.39
CA ILE A 60 1.93 -4.28 3.61
C ILE A 60 3.46 -4.42 3.65
N PHE A 61 4.06 -5.39 2.97
CA PHE A 61 5.53 -5.47 2.90
C PHE A 61 6.17 -4.42 1.99
N GLN A 62 5.42 -3.75 1.11
CA GLN A 62 6.00 -2.89 0.08
C GLN A 62 6.76 -1.66 0.61
N PRO A 63 6.34 -0.97 1.70
CA PRO A 63 7.14 0.09 2.30
C PRO A 63 8.46 -0.39 2.92
N LEU A 64 8.58 -1.69 3.24
CA LEU A 64 9.75 -2.30 3.89
C LEU A 64 10.69 -2.96 2.89
N ASP A 65 10.13 -3.68 1.91
CA ASP A 65 10.84 -4.39 0.85
C ASP A 65 10.13 -4.12 -0.49
N PRO A 66 10.47 -3.01 -1.17
CA PRO A 66 9.80 -2.58 -2.39
C PRO A 66 9.85 -3.63 -3.49
N LEU A 67 8.72 -3.80 -4.18
CA LEU A 67 8.54 -4.74 -5.28
C LEU A 67 8.69 -6.22 -4.88
N THR A 68 8.70 -6.51 -3.57
CA THR A 68 8.84 -7.88 -3.07
C THR A 68 7.74 -8.79 -3.61
N SER A 69 8.15 -9.97 -4.04
CA SER A 69 7.27 -10.96 -4.62
C SER A 69 6.66 -11.86 -3.53
N TRP A 70 5.62 -12.59 -3.90
CA TRP A 70 4.96 -13.53 -3.00
C TRP A 70 4.87 -14.92 -3.65
N LYS A 71 4.88 -15.99 -2.82
CA LYS A 71 4.84 -17.40 -3.27
C LYS A 71 5.95 -17.74 -4.29
N ASN A 72 7.21 -17.55 -3.92
CA ASN A 72 8.39 -17.86 -4.75
C ASN A 72 8.28 -17.23 -6.16
N ASP A 73 8.16 -15.91 -6.22
CA ASP A 73 8.06 -15.11 -7.46
C ASP A 73 6.84 -15.35 -8.35
N LYS A 74 5.86 -16.15 -7.93
CA LYS A 74 4.60 -16.33 -8.70
C LYS A 74 3.72 -15.09 -8.69
N ASN A 75 3.71 -14.35 -7.58
CA ASN A 75 2.91 -13.14 -7.43
C ASN A 75 3.84 -11.94 -7.37
N LYS A 76 3.94 -11.18 -8.46
CA LYS A 76 4.77 -9.98 -8.55
C LYS A 76 3.89 -8.73 -8.50
N VAL A 77 4.43 -7.64 -7.95
CA VAL A 77 3.72 -6.35 -7.88
C VAL A 77 3.35 -5.82 -9.27
N ILE A 78 4.17 -6.12 -10.28
CA ILE A 78 3.92 -5.77 -11.69
C ILE A 78 2.59 -6.33 -12.23
N HIS A 79 2.09 -7.44 -11.67
CA HIS A 79 0.82 -8.02 -12.08
C HIS A 79 -0.38 -7.15 -11.68
N PHE A 80 -0.25 -6.27 -10.67
CA PHE A 80 -1.33 -5.33 -10.30
C PHE A 80 -1.62 -4.32 -11.43
N PHE A 81 -0.62 -4.05 -12.26
CA PHE A 81 -0.67 -3.09 -13.34
C PHE A 81 -1.02 -3.70 -14.70
N HIS A 82 -1.58 -4.92 -14.73
CA HIS A 82 -2.03 -5.59 -15.94
C HIS A 82 -3.50 -5.98 -15.87
N ASN A 83 -4.24 -5.70 -16.95
CA ASN A 83 -5.63 -6.15 -17.08
C ASN A 83 -5.74 -7.58 -17.62
N SER A 84 -6.96 -8.09 -17.79
CA SER A 84 -7.22 -9.45 -18.27
C SER A 84 -6.74 -9.76 -19.68
N LEU A 85 -6.48 -8.72 -20.49
CA LEU A 85 -5.87 -8.86 -21.82
C LEU A 85 -4.35 -8.90 -21.74
N GLY A 86 -3.77 -8.75 -20.54
CA GLY A 86 -2.34 -8.58 -20.33
C GLY A 86 -1.82 -7.23 -20.81
N LYS A 87 -2.69 -6.22 -20.94
CA LYS A 87 -2.27 -4.86 -21.28
C LYS A 87 -1.97 -4.08 -20.00
N PRO A 88 -0.90 -3.28 -20.00
CA PRO A 88 -0.59 -2.38 -18.89
C PRO A 88 -1.73 -1.40 -18.58
N VAL A 89 -1.93 -1.10 -17.31
CA VAL A 89 -2.89 -0.11 -16.81
C VAL A 89 -2.15 0.92 -15.98
N LYS A 90 -2.24 2.20 -16.37
CA LYS A 90 -1.56 3.30 -15.68
C LYS A 90 -2.40 3.82 -14.53
N TYR A 91 -1.90 3.67 -13.31
CA TYR A 91 -2.40 4.27 -12.08
C TYR A 91 -1.29 4.26 -11.02
N THR A 92 -1.50 4.89 -9.88
CA THR A 92 -0.55 4.86 -8.75
C THR A 92 -1.08 3.98 -7.63
N LEU A 93 -0.27 3.07 -7.12
CA LEU A 93 -0.56 2.30 -5.91
C LEU A 93 0.16 2.97 -4.74
N HIS A 94 -0.56 3.25 -3.65
CA HIS A 94 0.06 3.72 -2.41
C HIS A 94 -0.17 2.73 -1.28
N ILE A 95 0.86 2.50 -0.48
CA ILE A 95 0.78 1.83 0.80
C ILE A 95 1.40 2.76 1.84
N VAL A 96 0.66 3.07 2.90
CA VAL A 96 1.15 3.89 4.02
C VAL A 96 0.90 3.14 5.31
N GLU A 97 1.89 3.14 6.18
CA GLU A 97 1.84 2.51 7.48
C GLU A 97 2.19 3.53 8.56
N GLU A 98 1.50 3.44 9.68
CA GLU A 98 1.80 4.16 10.90
C GLU A 98 2.25 3.16 11.96
N TRP A 99 3.42 3.41 12.55
CA TRP A 99 4.01 2.60 13.61
C TRP A 99 4.15 3.43 14.87
N GLN A 100 3.73 2.91 16.02
CA GLN A 100 4.17 3.44 17.31
C GLN A 100 5.55 2.87 17.62
N VAL A 101 6.56 3.73 17.63
CA VAL A 101 7.98 3.34 17.79
C VAL A 101 8.52 3.60 19.20
N SER A 102 7.82 4.41 20.00
CA SER A 102 8.08 4.61 21.42
C SER A 102 6.81 5.07 22.15
N ASP A 103 6.91 5.36 23.44
CA ASP A 103 5.85 5.98 24.25
C ASP A 103 5.51 7.41 23.82
N THR A 104 6.37 8.05 23.03
CA THR A 104 6.24 9.47 22.69
C THR A 104 6.30 9.75 21.18
N LYS A 105 6.67 8.77 20.35
CA LYS A 105 6.84 8.93 18.91
C LYS A 105 6.09 7.88 18.10
N LYS A 106 5.53 8.36 17.00
CA LYS A 106 5.03 7.57 15.88
C LYS A 106 5.92 7.80 14.66
N MET A 107 5.95 6.81 13.79
CA MET A 107 6.63 6.85 12.50
C MET A 107 5.65 6.44 11.42
N MET A 108 5.48 7.30 10.43
CA MET A 108 4.85 6.95 9.17
C MET A 108 5.93 6.51 8.19
N ILE A 109 5.67 5.42 7.48
CA ILE A 109 6.40 5.01 6.28
C ILE A 109 5.39 4.81 5.16
N GLY A 110 5.81 5.02 3.93
CA GLY A 110 4.97 4.74 2.79
C GLY A 110 5.74 4.59 1.50
N ILE A 111 5.07 3.98 0.54
CA ILE A 111 5.54 3.77 -0.82
C ILE A 111 4.45 4.22 -1.79
N SER A 112 4.86 4.88 -2.87
CA SER A 112 4.02 5.12 -4.06
C SER A 112 4.66 4.41 -5.23
N ILE A 113 3.89 3.58 -5.96
CA ILE A 113 4.36 2.74 -7.07
C ILE A 113 3.56 3.11 -8.32
N CYS A 114 4.23 3.33 -9.43
CA CYS A 114 3.59 3.58 -10.73
C CYS A 114 4.28 2.82 -11.86
N PRO A 115 3.54 2.40 -12.90
CA PRO A 115 4.12 1.76 -14.05
C PRO A 115 4.62 2.82 -15.05
N LYS A 116 5.83 2.63 -15.55
CA LYS A 116 6.42 3.38 -16.66
C LYS A 116 6.46 2.52 -17.89
N ALA A 117 5.99 3.06 -19.02
CA ALA A 117 6.04 2.36 -20.29
C ALA A 117 7.50 2.12 -20.70
N ASN A 118 7.83 0.86 -21.00
CA ASN A 118 9.13 0.53 -21.56
C ASN A 118 9.09 0.80 -23.07
N ARG A 119 10.03 1.61 -23.58
CA ARG A 119 10.10 1.97 -25.00
C ARG A 119 10.85 0.93 -25.85
N HIS A 120 11.35 -0.15 -25.25
CA HIS A 120 12.02 -1.20 -26.02
C HIS A 120 10.99 -2.10 -26.73
N GLU A 121 10.87 -1.91 -28.05
CA GLU A 121 9.87 -2.52 -28.95
C GLU A 121 9.98 -4.06 -29.11
N TYR A 122 10.94 -4.71 -28.45
CA TYR A 122 11.19 -6.16 -28.57
C TYR A 122 10.94 -6.96 -27.29
N ALA A 123 10.01 -6.50 -26.45
CA ALA A 123 9.56 -7.19 -25.25
C ALA A 123 8.84 -8.53 -25.58
N ILE A 124 9.56 -9.65 -25.52
CA ILE A 124 8.97 -11.00 -25.60
C ILE A 124 8.41 -11.38 -24.22
N GLY A 125 7.25 -10.84 -23.87
CA GLY A 125 6.55 -11.14 -22.62
C GLY A 125 5.73 -9.97 -22.09
N LYS A 126 4.56 -10.25 -21.51
CA LYS A 126 3.62 -9.21 -21.01
C LYS A 126 4.27 -8.30 -19.96
N ASP A 127 5.07 -8.86 -19.07
CA ASP A 127 5.76 -8.13 -17.99
C ASP A 127 6.88 -7.20 -18.47
N LEU A 128 7.36 -7.33 -19.71
CA LEU A 128 8.44 -6.50 -20.26
C LEU A 128 7.93 -5.18 -20.87
N LEU A 129 6.60 -5.00 -20.96
CA LEU A 129 5.96 -3.80 -21.52
C LEU A 129 6.04 -2.59 -20.57
N ILE A 130 6.23 -2.83 -19.27
CA ILE A 130 6.35 -1.79 -18.25
C ILE A 130 7.48 -2.08 -17.27
N GLU A 131 8.04 -1.03 -16.72
CA GLU A 131 8.87 -1.04 -15.52
C GLU A 131 8.09 -0.40 -14.37
N LEU A 132 8.38 -0.78 -13.12
CA LEU A 132 7.79 -0.15 -11.96
C LEU A 132 8.75 0.88 -11.37
N GLU A 133 8.33 2.13 -11.32
CA GLU A 133 8.98 3.16 -10.54
C GLU A 133 8.28 3.27 -9.19
N TYR A 134 9.05 3.57 -8.14
CA TYR A 134 8.49 3.84 -6.83
C TYR A 134 9.29 4.90 -6.09
N ILE A 135 8.62 5.55 -5.14
CA ILE A 135 9.23 6.43 -4.16
C ILE A 135 8.86 5.98 -2.76
N LEU A 136 9.84 6.04 -1.86
CA LEU A 136 9.67 5.80 -0.43
C LEU A 136 9.64 7.14 0.31
N PHE A 137 8.76 7.25 1.29
CA PHE A 137 8.64 8.44 2.12
C PHE A 137 8.40 8.04 3.57
N SER A 138 8.84 8.89 4.48
CA SER A 138 8.66 8.65 5.91
C SER A 138 8.55 9.96 6.69
N LYS A 139 7.94 9.88 7.88
CA LYS A 139 7.83 11.01 8.80
C LYS A 139 7.77 10.50 10.23
N ILE A 140 8.61 11.05 11.11
CA ILE A 140 8.52 10.82 12.57
C ILE A 140 7.80 12.00 13.20
N TYR A 141 6.87 11.74 14.13
CA TYR A 141 6.09 12.77 14.80
C TYR A 141 5.68 12.34 16.21
N SER A 142 5.26 13.30 17.04
CA SER A 142 4.84 13.07 18.43
C SER A 142 3.51 12.30 18.49
N LEU A 143 3.31 11.50 19.53
CA LEU A 143 1.99 10.90 19.83
C LEU A 143 0.89 11.94 20.02
N SER A 144 1.25 13.14 20.49
CA SER A 144 0.34 14.27 20.69
C SER A 144 0.04 15.08 19.43
N SER A 145 0.56 14.68 18.27
CA SER A 145 0.34 15.38 17.01
C SER A 145 -1.03 15.04 16.42
N ASP A 146 -1.71 16.03 15.85
CA ASP A 146 -2.95 15.84 15.08
C ASP A 146 -2.74 15.19 13.70
N PHE A 147 -1.50 14.81 13.37
CA PHE A 147 -1.19 14.17 12.09
C PHE A 147 -1.81 12.77 12.02
N ASP A 148 -2.56 12.51 10.96
CA ASP A 148 -3.14 11.20 10.66
C ASP A 148 -2.79 10.79 9.22
N ILE A 149 -2.28 9.57 9.04
CA ILE A 149 -1.96 9.05 7.72
C ILE A 149 -3.17 9.06 6.78
N PHE A 150 -4.40 8.91 7.30
CA PHE A 150 -5.63 8.87 6.50
C PHE A 150 -6.06 10.22 5.90
N GLN A 151 -5.34 11.30 6.24
CA GLN A 151 -5.57 12.64 5.71
C GLN A 151 -4.59 13.01 4.59
N LEU A 152 -3.63 12.14 4.23
CA LEU A 152 -2.73 12.39 3.10
C LEU A 152 -3.53 12.51 1.78
N PRO A 153 -3.11 13.36 0.83
CA PRO A 153 -3.82 13.60 -0.43
C PRO A 153 -3.59 12.49 -1.48
N LEU A 154 -3.75 11.22 -1.10
CA LEU A 154 -3.44 10.07 -1.95
C LEU A 154 -4.63 9.57 -2.77
N TRP A 155 -5.84 10.03 -2.43
CA TRP A 155 -7.09 9.59 -3.06
C TRP A 155 -7.97 10.79 -3.40
N ASP A 156 -8.38 10.89 -4.66
CA ASP A 156 -9.37 11.85 -5.10
C ASP A 156 -10.77 11.22 -5.03
N LYS A 157 -11.57 11.75 -4.11
CA LYS A 157 -12.95 11.31 -3.88
C LYS A 157 -13.88 11.61 -5.06
N HIS A 158 -13.59 12.64 -5.86
CA HIS A 158 -14.43 13.01 -7.00
C HIS A 158 -14.19 12.06 -8.18
N SER A 159 -12.94 11.85 -8.57
CA SER A 159 -12.61 10.95 -9.67
C SER A 159 -12.55 9.47 -9.28
N GLN A 160 -12.60 9.16 -7.98
CA GLN A 160 -12.44 7.79 -7.43
C GLN A 160 -11.14 7.14 -7.93
N LYS A 161 -10.04 7.89 -7.86
CA LYS A 161 -8.72 7.48 -8.31
C LYS A 161 -7.64 7.86 -7.32
N SER A 162 -6.55 7.09 -7.34
CA SER A 162 -5.33 7.47 -6.65
C SER A 162 -4.68 8.68 -7.32
N VAL A 163 -4.10 9.54 -6.50
CA VAL A 163 -3.41 10.75 -6.92
C VAL A 163 -1.91 10.48 -6.86
N PRO A 164 -1.16 10.66 -7.95
CA PRO A 164 0.29 10.51 -7.93
C PRO A 164 0.92 11.42 -6.88
N LEU A 165 1.83 10.87 -6.08
CA LEU A 165 2.66 11.69 -5.19
C LEU A 165 3.76 12.30 -6.07
N THR A 166 3.71 13.62 -6.25
CA THR A 166 4.78 14.37 -6.92
C THR A 166 5.82 14.79 -5.88
N GLU A 167 7.09 14.63 -6.20
CA GLU A 167 8.22 15.16 -5.41
C GLU A 167 8.16 16.69 -5.27
#